data_AF-A0AAN9A8G6-F1
#
_entry.id   AF-A0AAN9A8G6-F1
#
_cell.length_a   1.000
_cell.length_b   1.000
_cell.length_c   1.000
_cell.angle_alpha   90.00
_cell.angle_beta   90.00
_cell.angle_gamma   90.00
#
_symmetry.space_group_name_H-M   'P 1'
#
loop_
_entity.id
_entity.type
_entity.pdbx_description
1 polymer ?
#
loop_
_entity_poly.entity_id
_entity_poly.type
_entity_poly.pdbx_seq_one_letter_code
_entity_poly.pdbx_strand_id
1 'polypeptide(L)'
;MAVFILVQVTFAVKQLPGKYDFMSSYVDINNKMALHRLGWWSWNVVEGTKKSLSRPIYISNLEMYKDFGGRELTATVIDNWPFWVLEYPKKGGVIAVSGMDYHVLTTIGQKLNFTFRVELTPDGLWGGVLKDGSVTGMVGVVHRHEAHLAINEFTITDQREKAVDFTKPYFSESITLITPAPTKVLRSYAVFMSFTYKVRNDTSN
;
A
#
# COMPACT_ATOMS: atom_id res chain seq x y z
N MET A 1 1.63 1.80 3.57
CA MET A 1 0.78 1.60 2.37
C MET A 1 1.66 1.09 1.24
N ALA A 2 1.28 -0.02 0.63
CA ALA A 2 1.91 -0.53 -0.59
C ALA A 2 1.08 -0.04 -1.79
N VAL A 3 1.76 0.47 -2.80
CA VAL A 3 1.14 1.09 -3.97
C VAL A 3 1.87 0.57 -5.20
N PHE A 4 1.13 0.34 -6.28
CA PHE A 4 1.77 0.18 -7.58
C PHE A 4 1.92 1.54 -8.26
N ILE A 5 3.13 1.88 -8.67
CA ILE A 5 3.39 3.13 -9.42
C ILE A 5 2.73 3.02 -10.80
N LEU A 6 1.79 3.92 -11.09
CA LEU A 6 1.31 4.12 -12.46
C LEU A 6 2.50 4.56 -13.32
N VAL A 7 2.89 3.71 -14.27
CA VAL A 7 3.91 4.06 -15.25
C VAL A 7 3.22 4.68 -16.46
N GLN A 8 3.50 5.95 -16.73
CA GLN A 8 3.13 6.56 -18.00
C GLN A 8 4.09 6.09 -19.09
N VAL A 9 3.54 5.54 -20.18
CA VAL A 9 4.31 5.16 -21.36
C VAL A 9 4.06 6.19 -22.45
N THR A 10 5.12 6.68 -23.08
CA THR A 10 5.01 7.61 -24.21
C THR A 10 5.64 6.99 -25.47
N PHE A 11 4.88 7.03 -26.55
CA PHE A 11 5.22 6.47 -27.85
C PHE A 11 5.52 7.59 -28.84
N ALA A 12 6.46 7.32 -29.74
CA ALA A 12 6.72 8.14 -30.92
C ALA A 12 6.31 7.35 -32.16
N VAL A 13 5.30 7.83 -32.89
CA VAL A 13 4.78 7.21 -34.10
C VAL A 13 5.35 7.93 -35.31
N LYS A 14 6.12 7.24 -36.13
CA LYS A 14 6.66 7.81 -37.37
C LYS A 14 5.52 8.01 -38.38
N GLN A 15 5.34 9.25 -38.81
CA GLN A 15 4.32 9.63 -39.81
C GLN A 15 4.95 9.72 -41.20
N LEU A 16 6.09 10.40 -41.30
CA LEU A 16 6.86 10.63 -42.53
C LEU A 16 8.36 10.53 -42.23
N PRO A 17 9.24 10.46 -43.25
CA PRO A 17 10.67 10.62 -43.04
C PRO A 17 10.96 11.92 -42.27
N GLY A 18 11.61 11.80 -41.12
CA GLY A 18 11.92 12.95 -40.27
C GLY A 18 10.74 13.58 -39.54
N LYS A 19 9.53 13.00 -39.54
CA LYS A 19 8.36 13.52 -38.79
C LYS A 19 7.71 12.44 -37.93
N TYR A 20 7.54 12.75 -36.65
CA TYR A 20 7.04 11.85 -35.62
C TYR A 20 5.94 12.52 -34.81
N ASP A 21 4.89 11.77 -34.51
CA ASP A 21 3.83 12.17 -33.59
C ASP A 21 4.05 11.49 -32.25
N PHE A 22 3.97 12.26 -31.17
CA PHE A 22 4.09 11.74 -29.81
C PHE A 22 2.71 11.51 -29.20
N MET A 23 2.53 10.36 -28.57
CA MET A 23 1.32 9.98 -27.87
C MET A 23 1.67 9.38 -26.50
N SER A 24 0.96 9.76 -25.46
CA SER A 24 1.15 9.20 -24.11
C SER A 24 -0.03 8.35 -23.71
N SER A 25 0.23 7.24 -23.03
CA SER A 25 -0.80 6.52 -22.30
C SER A 25 -1.35 7.39 -21.17
N TYR A 26 -2.65 7.26 -20.92
CA TYR A 26 -3.31 7.72 -19.71
C TYR A 26 -4.41 6.73 -19.34
N VAL A 27 -4.85 6.76 -18.09
CA VAL A 27 -5.98 5.97 -17.61
C VAL A 27 -7.12 6.93 -17.31
N ASP A 28 -8.29 6.69 -17.89
CA ASP A 28 -9.48 7.52 -17.66
C ASP A 28 -10.15 7.22 -16.31
N ILE A 29 -11.22 7.97 -16.01
CA ILE A 29 -12.00 7.80 -14.78
C ILE A 29 -12.67 6.42 -14.66
N ASN A 30 -12.88 5.74 -15.78
CA ASN A 30 -13.49 4.42 -15.86
C ASN A 30 -12.44 3.30 -15.86
N ASN A 31 -11.19 3.60 -15.50
CA ASN A 31 -10.06 2.67 -15.53
C ASN A 31 -9.75 2.11 -16.93
N LYS A 32 -10.13 2.80 -18.01
CA LYS A 32 -9.76 2.44 -19.38
C LYS A 32 -8.47 3.13 -19.78
N MET A 33 -7.55 2.34 -20.33
CA MET A 33 -6.33 2.89 -20.94
C MET A 33 -6.68 3.56 -22.26
N ALA A 34 -6.16 4.76 -22.47
CA ALA A 34 -6.31 5.51 -23.70
C ALA A 34 -5.01 6.26 -24.04
N LEU A 35 -4.92 6.79 -25.26
CA LEU A 35 -3.76 7.53 -25.75
C LEU A 35 -4.12 9.00 -25.94
N HIS A 36 -3.33 9.88 -25.35
CA HIS A 36 -3.41 11.32 -25.57
C HIS A 36 -2.32 11.75 -26.54
N ARG A 37 -2.69 12.38 -27.66
CA ARG A 37 -1.71 12.97 -28.59
C ARG A 37 -1.03 14.17 -27.94
N LEU A 38 0.27 14.06 -27.70
CA LEU A 38 1.07 15.13 -27.09
C LEU A 38 1.41 16.21 -28.11
N GLY A 39 1.65 15.80 -29.36
CA GLY A 39 2.02 16.71 -30.44
C GLY A 39 2.95 16.02 -31.43
N TRP A 40 3.81 16.80 -32.07
CA TRP A 40 4.69 16.32 -33.12
C TRP A 40 6.08 16.93 -33.04
N TRP A 41 7.04 16.21 -33.61
CA TRP A 41 8.40 16.64 -33.82
C TRP A 41 8.81 16.30 -35.25
N SER A 42 9.48 17.24 -35.89
CA SER A 42 10.08 17.02 -37.19
C SER A 42 11.51 17.53 -37.22
N TRP A 43 12.35 16.82 -37.94
CA TRP A 43 13.71 17.22 -38.22
C TRP A 43 14.02 17.06 -39.71
N ASN A 44 14.63 18.09 -40.27
CA ASN A 44 15.26 18.03 -41.58
C ASN A 44 16.58 18.83 -41.56
N VAL A 45 17.42 18.63 -42.58
CA VAL A 45 18.75 19.25 -42.66
C VAL A 45 18.67 20.77 -42.84
N VAL A 46 17.63 21.27 -43.53
CA VAL A 46 17.51 22.67 -43.95
C VAL A 46 16.88 23.55 -42.86
N GLU A 47 15.79 23.09 -42.25
CA GLU A 47 15.02 23.84 -41.25
C GLU A 47 15.32 23.41 -39.81
N GLY A 48 16.14 22.38 -39.63
CA GLY A 48 16.53 21.86 -38.32
C GLY A 48 15.37 21.18 -37.58
N THR A 49 15.36 21.30 -36.25
CA THR A 49 14.34 20.72 -35.40
C THR A 49 13.14 21.65 -35.24
N LYS A 50 11.95 21.19 -35.61
CA LYS A 50 10.67 21.83 -35.29
C LYS A 50 9.85 20.90 -34.40
N LYS A 51 9.17 21.46 -33.41
CA LYS A 51 8.26 20.69 -32.54
C LYS A 51 7.08 21.54 -32.11
N SER A 52 5.95 20.88 -31.92
CA SER A 52 4.81 21.44 -31.20
C SER A 52 4.33 20.38 -30.23
N LEU A 53 4.49 20.64 -28.94
CA LEU A 53 4.08 19.76 -27.86
C LEU A 53 3.14 20.53 -26.94
N SER A 54 1.97 19.94 -26.67
CA SER A 54 0.99 20.47 -25.72
C SER A 54 1.48 20.40 -24.27
N ARG A 55 2.39 19.46 -23.95
CA ARG A 55 2.98 19.23 -22.64
C ARG A 55 4.33 18.49 -22.76
N PRO A 56 5.15 18.42 -21.69
CA PRO A 56 6.38 17.62 -21.69
C PRO A 56 6.14 16.13 -22.02
N ILE A 57 7.11 15.51 -22.68
CA ILE A 57 7.07 14.08 -23.06
C ILE A 57 7.13 13.19 -21.81
N TYR A 58 7.94 13.60 -20.83
CA TYR A 58 8.00 12.98 -19.50
C TYR A 58 7.25 13.88 -18.51
N ILE A 59 6.34 13.28 -17.75
CA ILE A 59 5.68 13.96 -16.63
C ILE A 59 6.47 13.62 -15.37
N SER A 60 6.74 14.62 -14.53
CA SER A 60 7.38 14.36 -13.25
C SER A 60 6.42 13.58 -12.33
N ASN A 61 6.96 12.80 -11.40
CA ASN A 61 6.13 12.11 -10.42
C ASN A 61 5.19 13.07 -9.67
N LEU A 62 5.65 14.31 -9.39
CA LEU A 62 4.82 15.33 -8.75
C LEU A 62 3.61 15.75 -9.60
N GLU A 63 3.76 15.91 -10.90
CA GLU A 63 2.64 16.26 -11.78
C GLU A 63 1.73 15.04 -12.04
N MET A 64 2.30 13.82 -12.08
CA MET A 64 1.53 12.58 -12.26
C MET A 64 0.62 12.27 -11.06
N TYR A 65 1.10 12.51 -9.84
CA TYR A 65 0.34 12.28 -8.61
C TYR A 65 -0.39 13.53 -8.10
N LYS A 66 -0.48 14.58 -8.92
CA LYS A 66 -1.14 15.83 -8.53
C LYS A 66 -2.65 15.69 -8.42
N ASP A 67 -3.23 14.87 -9.29
CA ASP A 67 -4.67 14.72 -9.46
C ASP A 67 -4.98 13.34 -10.08
N PHE A 68 -5.90 12.59 -9.46
CA PHE A 68 -6.40 11.30 -9.93
C PHE A 68 -7.73 11.41 -10.67
N GLY A 69 -8.24 12.62 -10.90
CA GLY A 69 -9.35 12.92 -11.79
C GLY A 69 -10.72 12.41 -11.31
N GLY A 70 -10.88 12.19 -10.00
CA GLY A 70 -12.10 11.64 -9.40
C GLY A 70 -12.26 10.13 -9.60
N ARG A 71 -11.18 9.41 -9.92
CA ARG A 71 -11.19 7.95 -10.06
C ARG A 71 -11.61 7.26 -8.77
N GLU A 72 -12.29 6.14 -8.90
CA GLU A 72 -12.49 5.20 -7.78
C GLU A 72 -11.35 4.16 -7.79
N LEU A 73 -10.53 4.18 -6.74
CA LEU A 73 -9.45 3.22 -6.53
C LEU A 73 -9.93 2.03 -5.68
N THR A 74 -9.38 0.87 -5.96
CA THR A 74 -9.63 -0.36 -5.20
C THR A 74 -8.50 -0.56 -4.21
N ALA A 75 -8.83 -0.58 -2.93
CA ALA A 75 -7.89 -0.82 -1.83
C ALA A 75 -8.13 -2.22 -1.25
N THR A 76 -7.11 -3.08 -1.27
CA THR A 76 -7.17 -4.35 -0.54
C THR A 76 -6.79 -4.13 0.93
N VAL A 77 -7.58 -4.72 1.83
CA VAL A 77 -7.44 -4.56 3.28
C VAL A 77 -7.61 -5.91 4.00
N ILE A 78 -7.24 -5.93 5.28
CA ILE A 78 -7.60 -6.98 6.24
C ILE A 78 -8.37 -6.29 7.36
N ASP A 79 -9.39 -6.97 7.89
CA ASP A 79 -10.13 -6.51 9.07
C ASP A 79 -9.20 -6.49 10.29
N ASN A 80 -8.68 -5.30 10.60
CA ASN A 80 -7.66 -5.09 11.60
C ASN A 80 -7.97 -3.83 12.41
N TRP A 81 -8.70 -3.99 13.50
CA TRP A 81 -8.94 -2.92 14.45
C TRP A 81 -7.64 -2.57 15.20
N PRO A 82 -7.27 -1.29 15.39
CA PRO A 82 -8.05 -0.06 15.17
C PRO A 82 -7.81 0.65 13.83
N PHE A 83 -7.10 0.03 12.89
CA PHE A 83 -6.78 0.63 11.59
C PHE A 83 -8.00 0.71 10.67
N TRP A 84 -8.82 -0.33 10.71
CA TRP A 84 -10.08 -0.42 9.98
C TRP A 84 -11.23 -0.73 10.93
N VAL A 85 -12.36 -0.07 10.70
CA VAL A 85 -13.67 -0.47 11.20
C VAL A 85 -14.51 -0.78 9.97
N LEU A 86 -14.79 -2.06 9.78
CA LEU A 86 -15.49 -2.59 8.61
C LEU A 86 -16.90 -3.04 8.98
N GLU A 87 -17.86 -2.72 8.14
CA GLU A 87 -19.23 -3.24 8.20
C GLU A 87 -19.45 -4.26 7.08
N TYR A 88 -20.27 -5.27 7.38
CA TYR A 88 -20.58 -6.38 6.50
C TYR A 88 -22.08 -6.40 6.17
N PRO A 89 -22.50 -5.77 5.06
CA PRO A 89 -23.89 -5.74 4.67
C PRO A 89 -24.44 -7.14 4.36
N LYS A 90 -25.74 -7.36 4.62
CA LYS A 90 -26.43 -8.63 4.31
C LYS A 90 -26.39 -9.02 2.82
N LYS A 91 -26.18 -8.03 1.93
CA LYS A 91 -26.08 -8.22 0.47
C LYS A 91 -24.69 -8.68 0.02
N GLY A 92 -23.76 -8.89 0.96
CA GLY A 92 -22.37 -9.21 0.68
C GLY A 92 -21.51 -7.96 0.44
N GLY A 93 -20.20 -8.16 0.42
CA GLY A 93 -19.20 -7.09 0.34
C GLY A 93 -18.80 -6.55 1.71
N VAL A 94 -17.97 -5.51 1.67
CA VAL A 94 -17.43 -4.86 2.86
C VAL A 94 -17.45 -3.34 2.67
N ILE A 95 -17.81 -2.62 3.73
CA ILE A 95 -17.84 -1.16 3.74
C ILE A 95 -16.92 -0.68 4.86
N ALA A 96 -15.93 0.15 4.54
CA ALA A 96 -15.14 0.82 5.56
C ALA A 96 -15.93 2.02 6.10
N VAL A 97 -16.12 2.07 7.43
CA VAL A 97 -16.88 3.14 8.08
C VAL A 97 -16.00 4.06 8.93
N SER A 98 -14.91 3.55 9.48
CA SER A 98 -13.96 4.31 10.29
C SER A 98 -12.62 3.57 10.43
N GLY A 99 -11.75 4.05 11.31
CA GLY A 99 -10.42 3.52 11.58
C GLY A 99 -9.32 4.49 11.15
N MET A 100 -8.11 4.28 11.67
CA MET A 100 -6.98 5.17 11.40
C MET A 100 -6.64 5.20 9.89
N ASP A 101 -6.57 4.05 9.24
CA ASP A 101 -6.21 3.95 7.84
C ASP A 101 -7.34 4.44 6.91
N TYR A 102 -8.59 4.26 7.32
CA TYR A 102 -9.74 4.86 6.64
C TYR A 102 -9.61 6.39 6.59
N HIS A 103 -9.28 7.04 7.71
CA HIS A 103 -9.12 8.48 7.77
C HIS A 103 -7.91 8.95 6.97
N VAL A 104 -6.77 8.27 7.07
CA VAL A 104 -5.58 8.56 6.26
C VAL A 104 -5.89 8.50 4.77
N LEU A 105 -6.49 7.40 4.31
CA LEU A 105 -6.79 7.22 2.89
C LEU A 105 -7.85 8.22 2.40
N THR A 106 -8.85 8.53 3.22
CA THR A 106 -9.86 9.56 2.92
C THR A 106 -9.22 10.94 2.74
N THR A 107 -8.32 11.34 3.63
CA THR A 107 -7.61 12.63 3.52
C THR A 107 -6.73 12.69 2.28
N ILE A 108 -6.03 11.59 1.95
CA ILE A 108 -5.23 11.49 0.73
C ILE A 108 -6.14 11.58 -0.51
N GLY A 109 -7.26 10.86 -0.52
CA GLY A 109 -8.25 10.88 -1.60
C GLY A 109 -8.83 12.28 -1.85
N GLN A 110 -9.14 13.03 -0.79
CA GLN A 110 -9.57 14.43 -0.91
C GLN A 110 -8.49 15.34 -1.50
N LYS A 111 -7.23 15.14 -1.09
CA LYS A 111 -6.12 15.98 -1.55
C LYS A 111 -5.73 15.70 -3.01
N LEU A 112 -5.81 14.43 -3.41
CA LEU A 112 -5.38 13.94 -4.72
C LEU A 112 -6.55 13.66 -5.67
N ASN A 113 -7.78 14.01 -5.27
CA ASN A 113 -9.02 13.86 -6.05
C ASN A 113 -9.25 12.42 -6.54
N PHE A 114 -9.42 11.49 -5.60
CA PHE A 114 -9.95 10.15 -5.85
C PHE A 114 -10.88 9.70 -4.73
N THR A 115 -11.78 8.77 -5.05
CA THR A 115 -12.54 7.99 -4.07
C THR A 115 -11.97 6.58 -4.02
N PHE A 116 -12.35 5.81 -3.00
CA PHE A 116 -11.92 4.42 -2.91
C PHE A 116 -13.04 3.51 -2.44
N ARG A 117 -12.94 2.24 -2.84
CA ARG A 117 -13.67 1.13 -2.22
C ARG A 117 -12.67 0.14 -1.64
N VAL A 118 -13.09 -0.54 -0.58
CA VAL A 118 -12.28 -1.57 0.07
C VAL A 118 -12.73 -2.96 -0.35
N GLU A 119 -11.76 -3.86 -0.49
CA GLU A 119 -11.99 -5.28 -0.74
C GLU A 119 -11.12 -6.09 0.23
N LEU A 120 -11.69 -7.12 0.85
CA LEU A 120 -10.91 -7.99 1.72
C LEU A 120 -9.93 -8.81 0.88
N THR A 121 -8.72 -8.99 1.39
CA THR A 121 -7.77 -9.89 0.75
C THR A 121 -8.30 -11.34 0.77
N PRO A 122 -8.27 -12.09 -0.35
CA PRO A 122 -8.95 -13.38 -0.45
C PRO A 122 -8.48 -14.44 0.56
N ASP A 123 -7.20 -14.41 0.93
CA ASP A 123 -6.57 -15.39 1.84
C ASP A 123 -6.48 -14.89 3.29
N GLY A 124 -6.90 -13.67 3.58
CA GLY A 124 -6.79 -13.03 4.90
C GLY A 124 -5.36 -12.73 5.36
N LEU A 125 -4.36 -12.79 4.48
CA LEU A 125 -2.94 -12.63 4.83
C LEU A 125 -2.39 -11.27 4.41
N TRP A 126 -1.46 -10.72 5.20
CA TRP A 126 -0.72 -9.52 4.79
C TRP A 126 0.10 -9.79 3.52
N GLY A 127 0.68 -10.98 3.45
CA GLY A 127 1.40 -11.43 2.27
C GLY A 127 2.86 -11.03 2.21
N GLY A 128 3.55 -11.60 1.22
CA GLY A 128 4.97 -11.43 0.96
C GLY A 128 5.44 -12.41 -0.11
N VAL A 129 6.73 -12.35 -0.42
CA VAL A 129 7.37 -13.27 -1.39
C VAL A 129 7.75 -14.56 -0.67
N LEU A 130 7.19 -15.68 -1.11
CA LEU A 130 7.50 -17.01 -0.62
C LEU A 130 8.81 -17.55 -1.23
N LYS A 131 9.32 -18.66 -0.67
CA LYS A 131 10.59 -19.27 -1.12
C LYS A 131 10.53 -19.78 -2.57
N ASP A 132 9.35 -20.15 -3.04
CA ASP A 132 9.11 -20.58 -4.42
C ASP A 132 8.95 -19.40 -5.40
N GLY A 133 9.04 -18.15 -4.90
CA GLY A 133 8.88 -16.92 -5.68
C GLY A 133 7.43 -16.46 -5.83
N SER A 134 6.45 -17.22 -5.33
CA SER A 134 5.04 -16.78 -5.36
C SER A 134 4.80 -15.65 -4.37
N VAL A 135 3.83 -14.79 -4.67
CA VAL A 135 3.48 -13.63 -3.84
C VAL A 135 2.03 -13.78 -3.34
N THR A 136 1.86 -13.82 -2.03
CA THR A 136 0.57 -14.08 -1.37
C THR A 136 0.02 -12.83 -0.67
N GLY A 137 -1.18 -12.92 -0.11
CA GLY A 137 -1.81 -11.88 0.69
C GLY A 137 -2.12 -10.59 -0.06
N MET A 138 -2.37 -9.53 0.71
CA MET A 138 -2.56 -8.18 0.19
C MET A 138 -1.41 -7.73 -0.73
N VAL A 139 -0.16 -8.08 -0.40
CA VAL A 139 1.00 -7.80 -1.27
C VAL A 139 0.83 -8.49 -2.63
N GLY A 140 0.41 -9.75 -2.64
CA GLY A 140 0.15 -10.53 -3.86
C GLY A 140 -0.99 -9.96 -4.70
N VAL A 141 -2.07 -9.51 -4.06
CA VAL A 141 -3.22 -8.86 -4.73
C VAL A 141 -2.77 -7.62 -5.50
N VAL A 142 -1.95 -6.76 -4.89
CA VAL A 142 -1.40 -5.58 -5.58
C VAL A 142 -0.37 -5.97 -6.64
N HIS A 143 0.49 -6.95 -6.33
CA HIS A 143 1.50 -7.45 -7.27
C HIS A 143 0.89 -8.00 -8.57
N ARG A 144 -0.29 -8.62 -8.48
CA ARG A 144 -1.05 -9.14 -9.64
C ARG A 144 -1.99 -8.11 -10.27
N HIS A 145 -1.97 -6.86 -9.81
CA HIS A 145 -2.86 -5.78 -10.28
C HIS A 145 -4.35 -6.05 -10.08
N GLU A 146 -4.72 -6.87 -9.10
CA GLU A 146 -6.11 -7.13 -8.73
C GLU A 146 -6.70 -5.97 -7.91
N ALA A 147 -5.84 -5.25 -7.17
CA ALA A 147 -6.16 -3.99 -6.49
C ALA A 147 -5.15 -2.90 -6.85
N HIS A 148 -5.57 -1.64 -6.71
CA HIS A 148 -4.73 -0.48 -7.02
C HIS A 148 -3.71 -0.19 -5.92
N LEU A 149 -4.07 -0.45 -4.66
CA LEU A 149 -3.21 -0.29 -3.49
C LEU A 149 -3.58 -1.27 -2.38
N ALA A 150 -2.65 -1.49 -1.46
CA ALA A 150 -2.89 -2.21 -0.21
C ALA A 150 -2.57 -1.29 0.97
N ILE A 151 -3.50 -1.21 1.91
CA ILE A 151 -3.37 -0.36 3.08
C ILE A 151 -3.82 -1.07 4.35
N ASN A 152 -2.88 -1.18 5.27
CA ASN A 152 -3.02 -1.68 6.63
C ASN A 152 -1.74 -1.26 7.38
N GLU A 153 -1.57 -1.71 8.62
CA GLU A 153 -0.29 -1.70 9.33
C GLU A 153 0.73 -2.62 8.60
N PHE A 154 1.37 -2.08 7.56
CA PHE A 154 2.36 -2.82 6.79
C PHE A 154 3.75 -2.62 7.34
N THR A 155 4.36 -3.68 7.86
CA THR A 155 5.81 -3.73 8.05
C THR A 155 6.48 -3.72 6.68
N ILE A 156 7.32 -2.70 6.44
CA ILE A 156 8.17 -2.62 5.25
C ILE A 156 9.35 -3.58 5.45
N THR A 157 9.53 -4.50 4.51
CA THR A 157 10.61 -5.50 4.54
C THR A 157 11.21 -5.65 3.14
N ASP A 158 12.49 -6.01 3.06
CA ASP A 158 13.22 -6.22 1.80
C ASP A 158 12.52 -7.20 0.86
N GLN A 159 11.85 -8.23 1.41
CA GLN A 159 11.12 -9.20 0.61
C GLN A 159 9.89 -8.59 -0.05
N ARG A 160 9.16 -7.72 0.66
CA ARG A 160 7.96 -7.06 0.13
C ARG A 160 8.32 -5.96 -0.86
N GLU A 161 9.40 -5.20 -0.60
CA GLU A 161 9.88 -4.15 -1.52
C GLU A 161 10.32 -4.70 -2.88
N LYS A 162 10.66 -5.98 -2.98
CA LYS A 162 10.94 -6.63 -4.27
C LYS A 162 9.68 -6.89 -5.11
N ALA A 163 8.51 -6.92 -4.49
CA ALA A 163 7.25 -7.26 -5.16
C ALA A 163 6.36 -6.04 -5.43
N VAL A 164 6.43 -5.01 -4.57
CA VAL A 164 5.60 -3.80 -4.63
C VAL A 164 6.38 -2.59 -4.13
N ASP A 165 5.98 -1.39 -4.57
CA ASP A 165 6.52 -0.14 -4.05
C ASP A 165 5.79 0.28 -2.76
N PHE A 166 6.52 0.90 -1.83
CA PHE A 166 5.95 1.45 -0.61
C PHE A 166 5.95 2.98 -0.60
N THR A 167 4.95 3.56 0.04
CA THR A 167 5.01 4.96 0.44
C THR A 167 6.04 5.17 1.55
N LYS A 168 6.30 6.44 1.87
CA LYS A 168 6.93 6.74 3.16
C LYS A 168 6.05 6.21 4.31
N PRO A 169 6.67 5.70 5.39
CA PRO A 169 5.93 5.23 6.55
C PRO A 169 5.19 6.41 7.20
N TYR A 170 3.93 6.21 7.56
CA TYR A 170 3.09 7.19 8.27
C TYR A 170 2.85 6.81 9.73
N PHE A 171 3.19 5.58 10.10
CA PHE A 171 3.06 5.02 11.43
C PHE A 171 4.34 4.25 11.75
N SER A 172 4.80 4.37 13.00
CA SER A 172 5.95 3.63 13.51
C SER A 172 5.56 3.04 14.86
N GLU A 173 5.81 1.76 15.02
CA GLU A 173 5.56 1.03 16.26
C GLU A 173 6.86 0.40 16.79
N SER A 174 6.82 -0.03 18.05
CA SER A 174 7.91 -0.77 18.68
C SER A 174 7.37 -2.11 19.17
N ILE A 175 8.13 -3.17 18.96
CA ILE A 175 7.79 -4.50 19.45
C ILE A 175 7.97 -4.50 20.97
N THR A 176 6.91 -4.85 21.68
CA THR A 176 6.91 -4.98 23.14
C THR A 176 6.29 -6.32 23.56
N LEU A 177 6.60 -6.75 24.77
CA LEU A 177 6.03 -7.97 25.36
C LEU A 177 4.91 -7.57 26.31
N ILE A 178 3.71 -8.11 26.07
CA ILE A 178 2.58 -7.99 26.97
C ILE A 178 2.48 -9.28 27.77
N THR A 179 2.63 -9.17 29.10
CA THR A 179 2.38 -10.27 30.03
C THR A 179 1.16 -9.94 30.88
N PRO A 180 0.40 -10.94 31.35
CA PRO A 180 -0.62 -10.72 32.37
C PRO A 180 -0.03 -9.96 33.56
N ALA A 181 -0.82 -9.08 34.15
CA ALA A 181 -0.44 -8.47 35.41
C ALA A 181 -0.16 -9.57 36.44
N PRO A 182 0.90 -9.45 37.27
CA PRO A 182 1.23 -10.46 38.25
C PRO A 182 0.05 -10.69 39.19
N THR A 183 -0.30 -11.96 39.42
CA THR A 183 -1.35 -12.32 40.37
C THR A 183 -0.95 -11.87 41.77
N LYS A 184 -1.88 -11.25 42.50
CA LYS A 184 -1.65 -10.90 43.91
C LYS A 184 -1.47 -12.17 44.73
N VAL A 185 -0.29 -12.35 45.32
CA VAL A 185 -0.06 -13.39 46.33
C VAL A 185 -0.73 -12.95 47.63
N LEU A 186 -1.36 -13.88 48.35
CA LEU A 186 -1.89 -13.60 49.69
C LEU A 186 -0.77 -13.06 50.59
N ARG A 187 -0.98 -11.90 51.22
CA ARG A 187 0.05 -11.25 52.07
C ARG A 187 0.52 -12.16 53.21
N SER A 188 -0.37 -12.98 53.76
CA SER A 188 -0.03 -13.97 54.79
C SER A 188 0.91 -15.05 54.27
N TYR A 189 0.72 -15.50 53.03
CA TYR A 189 1.55 -16.52 52.40
C TYR A 189 2.93 -15.98 51.99
N ALA A 190 3.03 -14.67 51.70
CA ALA A 190 4.30 -14.02 51.33
C ALA A 190 5.39 -14.14 52.42
N VAL A 191 4.99 -14.19 53.71
CA VAL A 191 5.93 -14.36 54.84
C VAL A 191 6.68 -15.69 54.75
N PHE A 192 6.06 -16.73 54.22
CA PHE A 192 6.65 -18.07 54.14
C PHE A 192 7.42 -18.33 52.84
N MET A 193 7.33 -17.44 51.83
CA MET A 193 7.99 -17.66 50.54
C MET A 193 9.51 -17.65 50.60
N SER A 194 10.11 -17.00 51.61
CA SER A 194 11.57 -17.00 51.80
C SER A 194 12.09 -18.26 52.51
N PHE A 195 11.20 -19.13 53.00
CA PHE A 195 11.57 -20.32 53.77
C PHE A 195 11.24 -21.59 52.98
N THR A 196 12.18 -22.52 52.95
CA THR A 196 11.91 -23.87 52.45
C THR A 196 11.40 -24.74 53.60
N TYR A 197 10.39 -25.58 53.35
CA TYR A 197 9.81 -26.47 54.38
C TYR A 197 10.83 -27.49 54.95
N LYS A 198 11.95 -27.70 54.26
CA LYS A 198 13.05 -28.54 54.73
C LYS A 198 13.76 -27.87 55.90
N VAL A 199 13.34 -28.24 57.10
CA VAL A 199 14.14 -28.03 58.30
C VAL A 199 15.38 -28.92 58.19
N ARG A 200 16.55 -28.30 58.26
CA ARG A 200 17.81 -29.03 58.34
C ARG A 200 17.83 -29.74 59.70
N ASN A 201 17.67 -31.06 59.69
CA ASN A 201 17.92 -31.87 60.87
C ASN A 201 19.44 -31.91 61.08
N ASP A 202 19.97 -30.93 61.79
CA ASP A 202 21.32 -31.04 62.35
C ASP A 202 21.27 -32.01 63.54
N THR A 203 21.22 -33.31 63.22
CA THR A 203 21.66 -34.35 64.15
C THR A 203 23.18 -34.40 64.14
N SER A 204 23.81 -33.44 64.81
CA SER A 204 25.21 -33.51 65.21
C SER A 204 25.28 -33.27 66.71
N ASN A 205 25.50 -34.37 67.44
CA ASN A 205 25.82 -34.57 68.85
C ASN A 205 26.12 -33.34 69.71
#